data_AF-A0A419EBK7-F1
#
_entry.id   AF-A0A419EBK7-F1
#
_cell.length_a   1.000
_cell.length_b   1.000
_cell.length_c   1.000
_cell.angle_alpha   90.00
_cell.angle_beta   90.00
_cell.angle_gamma   90.00
#
_symmetry.space_group_name_H-M   'P 1'
#
loop_
_entity.id
_entity.type
_entity.pdbx_description
1 polymer ?
#
loop_
_entity_poly.entity_id
_entity_poly.type
_entity_poly.pdbx_seq_one_letter_code
_entity_poly.pdbx_strand_id
1 'polypeptide(L)'
;MKKMKYPKVLFLNLLAVIALLLAACGGSAGTETDAIPQATASGDSEPVGGDTDSAPASSDALVLDPANTTGDNAQALVGYLYEGLVRMDGDNVTGALAETYTVSEDGLDYIFDLRPGIKFHDGTDLNADAVIANFNRWFDPEDANRGSGEFAAWASNFGGFKGEVTEDGLAKSAYDGIEKVNDFTVLLHLNTIDPDFLKKLTDPAFSIVSPGAFERGDGGTGPYRFSALSGSTVTLEPFAGYWNPAAIPSEGMEAPLE
;
A
#
# COMPACT_ATOMS: atom_id res chain seq x y z
N MET A 1 14.77 -36.16 -22.39
CA MET A 1 13.98 -35.01 -22.89
C MET A 1 14.88 -33.78 -22.86
N LYS A 2 15.04 -33.09 -24.00
CA LYS A 2 15.96 -31.96 -24.19
C LYS A 2 15.38 -30.70 -23.51
N LYS A 3 16.14 -30.06 -22.62
CA LYS A 3 15.80 -28.75 -22.03
C LYS A 3 15.90 -27.68 -23.11
N MET A 4 14.79 -27.03 -23.47
CA MET A 4 14.80 -25.83 -24.31
C MET A 4 15.10 -24.62 -23.43
N LYS A 5 16.21 -23.94 -23.74
CA LYS A 5 16.54 -22.61 -23.22
C LYS A 5 15.99 -21.60 -24.22
N TYR A 6 14.98 -20.82 -23.83
CA TYR A 6 14.51 -19.70 -24.64
C TYR A 6 15.31 -18.44 -24.26
N PRO A 7 15.93 -17.73 -25.22
CA PRO A 7 16.69 -16.53 -24.93
C PRO A 7 15.75 -15.34 -24.70
N LYS A 8 16.09 -14.49 -23.71
CA LYS A 8 15.38 -13.28 -23.22
C LYS A 8 15.13 -12.16 -24.27
N VAL A 9 15.29 -12.44 -25.56
CA VAL A 9 15.25 -11.44 -26.64
C VAL A 9 13.89 -11.44 -27.37
N LEU A 10 12.99 -12.37 -27.04
CA LEU A 10 11.69 -12.52 -27.72
C LEU A 10 10.55 -11.67 -27.11
N PHE A 11 10.74 -11.05 -25.95
CA PHE A 11 9.72 -10.24 -25.27
C PHE A 11 9.71 -8.74 -25.64
N LEU A 12 10.68 -8.28 -26.44
CA LEU A 12 10.86 -6.87 -26.77
C LEU A 12 10.02 -6.38 -27.97
N ASN A 13 9.18 -7.22 -28.57
CA ASN A 13 8.42 -6.88 -29.79
C ASN A 13 6.91 -6.65 -29.58
N LEU A 14 6.42 -6.62 -28.33
CA LEU A 14 5.01 -6.30 -28.05
C LEU A 14 4.78 -4.84 -27.64
N LEU A 15 5.83 -4.04 -27.47
CA LEU A 15 5.76 -2.62 -27.06
C LEU A 15 5.82 -1.60 -28.22
N ALA A 16 5.80 -2.02 -29.48
CA ALA A 16 6.11 -1.17 -30.64
C ALA A 16 4.91 -0.80 -31.55
N VAL A 17 3.65 -0.87 -31.07
CA VAL A 17 2.46 -0.60 -31.91
C VAL A 17 1.62 0.61 -31.45
N ILE A 18 2.00 1.32 -30.38
CA ILE A 18 1.31 2.55 -29.92
C ILE A 18 2.23 3.76 -30.09
N ALA A 19 2.70 4.02 -31.31
CA ALA A 19 3.57 5.17 -31.60
C ALA A 19 3.31 5.84 -32.96
N LEU A 20 2.07 5.78 -33.47
CA LEU A 20 1.67 6.60 -34.61
C LEU A 20 0.29 7.21 -34.38
N LEU A 21 0.19 8.51 -34.70
CA LEU A 21 -0.96 9.44 -34.60
C LEU A 21 -0.95 10.21 -33.26
N LEU A 22 -0.64 11.51 -33.15
CA LEU A 22 -0.81 12.62 -34.08
C LEU A 22 0.30 13.68 -33.93
N ALA A 23 0.85 14.10 -35.07
CA ALA A 23 1.44 15.42 -35.24
C ALA A 23 0.32 16.41 -35.59
N ALA A 24 0.18 17.50 -34.83
CA ALA A 24 -0.62 18.65 -35.24
C ALA A 24 -0.13 19.93 -34.53
N CYS A 25 0.42 20.85 -35.34
CA CYS A 25 0.60 22.31 -35.18
C CYS A 25 1.05 22.89 -33.82
N GLY A 26 2.08 23.73 -33.68
CA GLY A 26 2.67 24.69 -34.62
C GLY A 26 2.24 26.12 -34.31
N GLY A 27 3.18 26.97 -33.83
CA GLY A 27 3.06 28.44 -33.70
C GLY A 27 3.46 28.96 -32.30
N SER A 28 4.69 29.39 -32.02
CA SER A 28 5.46 30.59 -32.44
C SER A 28 5.39 31.75 -31.43
N ALA A 29 6.53 31.93 -30.73
CA ALA A 29 7.21 33.14 -30.27
C ALA A 29 6.43 34.36 -29.72
N GLY A 30 6.89 34.81 -28.54
CA GLY A 30 6.69 36.16 -28.02
C GLY A 30 7.58 36.41 -26.79
N THR A 31 8.71 37.07 -27.00
CA THR A 31 9.63 37.62 -25.99
C THR A 31 8.99 38.81 -25.29
N GLU A 32 9.13 38.96 -23.97
CA GLU A 32 9.49 40.25 -23.36
C GLU A 32 9.96 40.11 -21.92
N THR A 33 11.08 40.77 -21.68
CA THR A 33 11.77 41.01 -20.41
C THR A 33 11.08 42.17 -19.70
N ASP A 34 10.89 42.09 -18.38
CA ASP A 34 11.13 43.27 -17.53
C ASP A 34 11.38 42.90 -16.08
N ALA A 35 12.25 43.69 -15.46
CA ALA A 35 12.86 43.48 -14.16
C ALA A 35 12.13 44.23 -13.02
N ILE A 36 11.99 43.56 -11.86
CA ILE A 36 12.27 44.00 -10.46
C ILE A 36 11.51 45.26 -9.96
N PRO A 37 10.82 45.25 -8.78
CA PRO A 37 11.52 45.07 -7.50
C PRO A 37 10.83 44.38 -6.32
N GLN A 38 11.70 43.82 -5.48
CA GLN A 38 11.50 43.52 -4.08
C GLN A 38 11.18 44.81 -3.30
N ALA A 39 10.07 44.82 -2.57
CA ALA A 39 9.77 45.83 -1.56
C ALA A 39 9.26 45.13 -0.30
N THR A 40 10.04 45.27 0.77
CA THR A 40 9.71 44.98 2.16
C THR A 40 8.72 46.01 2.68
N ALA A 41 7.60 45.59 3.28
CA ALA A 41 6.88 46.38 4.26
C ALA A 41 6.03 45.47 5.17
N SER A 42 6.33 45.54 6.47
CA SER A 42 5.49 45.07 7.56
C SER A 42 4.15 45.81 7.55
N GLY A 43 3.07 45.06 7.69
CA GLY A 43 1.72 45.57 7.86
C GLY A 43 0.94 44.58 8.71
N ASP A 44 0.64 45.00 9.94
CA ASP A 44 -0.18 44.31 10.91
C ASP A 44 -1.63 44.27 10.40
N SER A 45 -2.15 43.07 10.13
CA SER A 45 -3.58 42.85 9.87
C SER A 45 -3.96 41.45 10.37
N GLU A 46 -4.69 41.40 11.48
CA GLU A 46 -5.41 40.19 11.90
C GLU A 46 -6.33 39.70 10.78
N PRO A 47 -6.30 38.40 10.42
CA PRO A 47 -7.42 37.78 9.74
C PRO A 47 -8.37 37.15 10.77
N VAL A 48 -9.62 37.59 10.62
CA VAL A 48 -10.85 37.01 11.16
C VAL A 48 -10.92 35.50 10.93
N GLY A 49 -11.43 34.81 11.94
CA GLY A 49 -11.91 33.43 12.00
C GLY A 49 -11.99 32.63 10.70
N GLY A 50 -11.20 31.58 10.64
CA GLY A 50 -11.49 30.37 9.89
C GLY A 50 -11.18 29.19 10.80
N ASP A 51 -12.19 28.38 11.09
CA ASP A 51 -12.06 27.12 11.83
C ASP A 51 -10.95 26.28 11.21
N THR A 52 -9.79 26.26 11.87
CA THR A 52 -8.90 25.13 11.76
C THR A 52 -9.57 24.01 12.53
N ASP A 53 -10.17 23.05 11.81
CA ASP A 53 -10.33 21.68 12.29
C ASP A 53 -8.92 21.17 12.62
N SER A 54 -8.45 21.55 13.81
CA SER A 54 -7.37 20.90 14.49
C SER A 54 -7.95 19.56 14.88
N ALA A 55 -7.76 18.55 14.03
CA ALA A 55 -7.91 17.17 14.44
C ALA A 55 -7.19 17.05 15.80
N PRO A 56 -7.88 16.65 16.88
CA PRO A 56 -7.22 16.52 18.15
C PRO A 56 -6.10 15.51 17.96
N ALA A 57 -4.86 15.95 18.14
CA ALA A 57 -3.75 15.03 18.35
C ALA A 57 -4.06 14.27 19.64
N SER A 58 -4.77 13.14 19.52
CA SER A 58 -5.01 12.23 20.62
C SER A 58 -3.64 11.73 21.08
N SER A 59 -3.21 12.15 22.26
CA SER A 59 -1.89 11.87 22.82
C SER A 59 -1.68 10.40 23.22
N ASP A 60 -2.68 9.54 23.02
CA ASP A 60 -2.60 8.09 23.19
C ASP A 60 -2.75 7.43 21.80
N ALA A 61 -1.75 7.63 20.93
CA ALA A 61 -1.75 7.02 19.60
C ALA A 61 -1.71 5.50 19.73
N LEU A 62 -2.73 4.83 19.19
CA LEU A 62 -2.71 3.39 19.02
C LEU A 62 -1.72 3.04 17.90
N VAL A 63 -0.54 2.54 18.26
CA VAL A 63 0.40 1.98 17.28
C VAL A 63 -0.04 0.55 16.95
N LEU A 64 -0.84 0.41 15.89
CA LEU A 64 -1.33 -0.87 15.40
C LEU A 64 -0.82 -1.10 13.98
N ASP A 65 0.39 -1.63 13.84
CA ASP A 65 0.92 -2.12 12.56
C ASP A 65 0.40 -3.54 12.30
N PRO A 66 -0.45 -3.77 11.27
CA PRO A 66 -1.00 -5.09 10.97
C PRO A 66 0.06 -6.18 10.87
N ALA A 67 1.23 -5.86 10.31
CA ALA A 67 2.29 -6.82 10.03
C ALA A 67 3.03 -7.32 11.29
N ASN A 68 2.89 -6.60 12.41
CA ASN A 68 3.52 -6.90 13.69
C ASN A 68 2.52 -7.05 14.84
N THR A 69 1.22 -6.91 14.57
CA THR A 69 0.16 -6.99 15.57
C THR A 69 -0.06 -8.43 16.02
N THR A 70 0.02 -8.64 17.33
CA THR A 70 -0.25 -9.92 17.99
C THR A 70 -1.40 -9.78 18.98
N GLY A 71 -2.24 -10.81 19.09
CA GLY A 71 -3.38 -10.85 20.02
C GLY A 71 -4.71 -10.75 19.30
N ASP A 72 -5.67 -11.57 19.73
CA ASP A 72 -6.92 -11.81 18.99
C ASP A 72 -7.76 -10.54 18.83
N ASN A 73 -7.87 -9.73 19.90
CA ASN A 73 -8.64 -8.48 19.89
C ASN A 73 -7.99 -7.42 18.98
N ALA A 74 -6.68 -7.24 19.08
CA ALA A 74 -5.92 -6.34 18.21
C ALA A 74 -5.99 -6.77 16.73
N GLN A 75 -5.93 -8.08 16.44
CA GLN A 75 -6.10 -8.59 15.07
C GLN A 75 -7.52 -8.40 14.54
N ALA A 76 -8.54 -8.51 15.39
CA ALA A 76 -9.90 -8.17 14.98
C ALA A 76 -10.03 -6.68 14.62
N LEU A 77 -9.34 -5.79 15.34
CA LEU A 77 -9.30 -4.35 15.02
C LEU A 77 -8.66 -4.07 13.66
N VAL A 78 -7.62 -4.82 13.27
CA VAL A 78 -6.97 -4.67 11.96
C VAL A 78 -7.99 -4.77 10.82
N GLY A 79 -8.93 -5.72 10.88
CA GLY A 79 -9.93 -5.92 9.83
C GLY A 79 -10.94 -4.78 9.65
N TYR A 80 -11.06 -3.87 10.63
CA TYR A 80 -11.88 -2.67 10.51
C TYR A 80 -11.10 -1.47 9.95
N LEU A 81 -9.79 -1.45 10.18
CA LEU A 81 -8.91 -0.32 9.94
C LEU A 81 -8.14 -0.44 8.62
N TYR A 82 -7.78 -1.65 8.20
CA TYR A 82 -6.86 -1.88 7.10
C TYR A 82 -7.42 -2.88 6.10
N GLU A 83 -6.94 -2.80 4.85
CA GLU A 83 -7.27 -3.75 3.79
C GLU A 83 -6.01 -4.19 3.03
N GLY A 84 -6.02 -5.42 2.54
CA GLY A 84 -5.00 -5.94 1.63
C GLY A 84 -5.31 -5.67 0.16
N LEU A 85 -4.39 -6.07 -0.73
CA LEU A 85 -4.63 -6.03 -2.18
C LEU A 85 -5.80 -6.91 -2.60
N VAL A 86 -5.97 -8.04 -1.92
CA VAL A 86 -7.01 -9.05 -2.14
C VAL A 86 -7.67 -9.43 -0.83
N ARG A 87 -8.83 -10.08 -0.91
CA ARG A 87 -9.58 -10.59 0.25
C ARG A 87 -10.28 -11.91 -0.07
N MET A 88 -10.68 -12.61 0.98
CA MET A 88 -11.56 -13.78 0.85
C MET A 88 -13.00 -13.34 0.53
N ASP A 89 -13.62 -14.05 -0.40
CA ASP A 89 -15.07 -14.03 -0.70
C ASP A 89 -15.58 -15.47 -0.71
N GLY A 90 -16.11 -15.91 0.44
CA GLY A 90 -16.32 -17.32 0.73
C GLY A 90 -14.99 -18.09 0.66
N ASP A 91 -14.92 -19.06 -0.23
CA ASP A 91 -13.72 -19.87 -0.48
C ASP A 91 -12.80 -19.30 -1.58
N ASN A 92 -13.19 -18.21 -2.23
CA ASN A 92 -12.45 -17.62 -3.35
C ASN A 92 -11.65 -16.40 -2.91
N VAL A 93 -10.59 -16.07 -3.66
CA VAL A 93 -9.83 -14.81 -3.48
C VAL A 93 -10.28 -13.80 -4.54
N THR A 94 -10.69 -12.61 -4.10
CA THR A 94 -11.15 -11.51 -4.96
C THR A 94 -10.34 -10.23 -4.71
N GLY A 95 -10.38 -9.29 -5.65
CA GLY A 95 -9.74 -7.99 -5.50
C GLY A 95 -10.34 -7.15 -4.37
N ALA A 96 -9.48 -6.55 -3.54
CA ALA A 96 -9.83 -5.58 -2.51
C ALA A 96 -9.30 -4.20 -2.91
N LEU A 97 -8.12 -3.80 -2.43
CA LEU A 97 -7.48 -2.56 -2.89
C LEU A 97 -7.00 -2.65 -4.35
N ALA A 98 -6.68 -3.86 -4.82
CA ALA A 98 -6.57 -4.13 -6.24
C ALA A 98 -7.96 -4.34 -6.86
N GLU A 99 -8.21 -3.70 -7.99
CA GLU A 99 -9.40 -3.95 -8.80
C GLU A 99 -9.32 -5.32 -9.48
N THR A 100 -8.16 -5.61 -10.08
CA THR A 100 -7.88 -6.87 -10.77
C THR A 100 -6.48 -7.37 -10.45
N TYR A 101 -6.27 -8.67 -10.67
CA TYR A 101 -4.94 -9.26 -10.72
C TYR A 101 -4.83 -10.26 -11.87
N THR A 102 -3.61 -10.44 -12.39
CA THR A 102 -3.28 -11.42 -13.43
C THR A 102 -2.08 -12.24 -12.99
N VAL A 103 -2.13 -13.55 -13.24
CA VAL A 103 -1.02 -14.48 -12.96
C VAL A 103 -0.40 -14.90 -14.28
N SER A 104 0.94 -14.91 -14.37
CA SER A 104 1.65 -15.40 -15.56
C SER A 104 1.43 -16.91 -15.79
N GLU A 105 1.69 -17.36 -17.02
CA GLU A 105 1.54 -18.77 -17.40
C GLU A 105 2.47 -19.71 -16.60
N ASP A 106 3.63 -19.22 -16.15
CA ASP A 106 4.56 -19.98 -15.32
C ASP A 106 4.28 -19.88 -13.81
N GLY A 107 3.31 -19.04 -13.40
CA GLY A 107 2.89 -18.88 -12.01
C GLY A 107 3.91 -18.19 -11.10
N LEU A 108 4.85 -17.43 -11.69
CA LEU A 108 5.90 -16.73 -10.95
C LEU A 108 5.72 -15.22 -10.90
N ASP A 109 4.85 -14.65 -11.74
CA ASP A 109 4.59 -13.23 -11.82
C ASP A 109 3.12 -12.92 -11.56
N TYR A 110 2.87 -11.95 -10.67
CA TYR A 110 1.53 -11.50 -10.28
C TYR A 110 1.41 -10.00 -10.50
N ILE A 111 0.56 -9.60 -11.45
CA ILE A 111 0.30 -8.19 -11.76
C ILE A 111 -0.97 -7.77 -11.03
N PHE A 112 -0.91 -6.70 -10.24
CA PHE A 112 -2.08 -6.11 -9.58
C PHE A 112 -2.34 -4.71 -10.12
N ASP A 113 -3.57 -4.48 -10.56
CA ASP A 113 -4.07 -3.16 -10.92
C ASP A 113 -4.85 -2.58 -9.74
N LEU A 114 -4.35 -1.47 -9.20
CA LEU A 114 -4.88 -0.78 -8.04
C LEU A 114 -6.08 0.07 -8.41
N ARG A 115 -7.06 0.13 -7.51
CA ARG A 115 -8.19 1.05 -7.67
C ARG A 115 -7.70 2.51 -7.60
N PRO A 116 -8.00 3.36 -8.60
CA PRO A 116 -7.62 4.76 -8.55
C PRO A 116 -8.46 5.52 -7.52
N GLY A 117 -7.87 6.56 -6.93
CA GLY A 117 -8.58 7.52 -6.07
C GLY A 117 -8.85 7.04 -4.64
N ILE A 118 -8.30 5.89 -4.23
CA ILE A 118 -8.36 5.46 -2.82
C ILE A 118 -7.46 6.36 -1.97
N LYS A 119 -7.99 6.78 -0.82
CA LYS A 119 -7.25 7.52 0.20
C LYS A 119 -7.02 6.65 1.44
N PHE A 120 -5.85 6.82 2.03
CA PHE A 120 -5.62 6.38 3.40
C PHE A 120 -6.34 7.29 4.40
N HIS A 121 -6.48 6.83 5.63
CA HIS A 121 -7.09 7.60 6.73
C HIS A 121 -6.34 8.91 7.03
N ASP A 122 -5.04 8.97 6.75
CA ASP A 122 -4.19 10.17 6.85
C ASP A 122 -4.35 11.15 5.67
N GLY A 123 -5.20 10.83 4.69
CA GLY A 123 -5.51 11.65 3.52
C GLY A 123 -4.56 11.49 2.33
N THR A 124 -3.47 10.72 2.48
CA THR A 124 -2.56 10.42 1.37
C THR A 124 -3.19 9.44 0.37
N ASP A 125 -2.67 9.42 -0.86
CA ASP A 125 -3.14 8.52 -1.92
C ASP A 125 -2.58 7.11 -1.77
N LEU A 126 -3.44 6.11 -1.97
CA LEU A 126 -2.98 4.75 -2.26
C LEU A 126 -2.50 4.68 -3.71
N ASN A 127 -1.24 4.28 -3.90
CA ASN A 127 -0.61 4.08 -5.19
C ASN A 127 0.43 2.94 -5.13
N ALA A 128 1.07 2.65 -6.26
CA ALA A 128 2.08 1.61 -6.39
C ALA A 128 3.27 1.83 -5.44
N ASP A 129 3.69 3.07 -5.19
CA ASP A 129 4.80 3.36 -4.27
C ASP A 129 4.47 2.98 -2.83
N ALA A 130 3.23 3.22 -2.38
CA ALA A 130 2.77 2.80 -1.06
C ALA A 130 2.75 1.27 -0.93
N VAL A 131 2.28 0.57 -1.97
CA VAL A 131 2.29 -0.91 -1.98
C VAL A 131 3.73 -1.44 -1.94
N ILE A 132 4.62 -0.90 -2.76
CA ILE A 132 6.04 -1.27 -2.78
C ILE A 132 6.72 -1.05 -1.42
N ALA A 133 6.45 0.09 -0.77
CA ALA A 133 7.00 0.37 0.55
C ALA A 133 6.57 -0.68 1.59
N ASN A 134 5.32 -1.15 1.54
CA ASN A 134 4.85 -2.22 2.42
C ASN A 134 5.52 -3.57 2.12
N PHE A 135 5.56 -3.99 0.86
CA PHE A 135 6.20 -5.26 0.50
C PHE A 135 7.70 -5.27 0.80
N ASN A 136 8.40 -4.16 0.54
CA ASN A 136 9.83 -4.05 0.83
C ASN A 136 10.11 -4.09 2.33
N ARG A 137 9.36 -3.35 3.15
CA ARG A 137 9.59 -3.35 4.61
C ARG A 137 9.36 -4.73 5.22
N TRP A 138 8.42 -5.50 4.69
CA TRP A 138 8.17 -6.88 5.11
C TRP A 138 9.31 -7.82 4.70
N PHE A 139 9.71 -7.75 3.43
CA PHE A 139 10.65 -8.69 2.82
C PHE A 139 12.13 -8.43 3.13
N ASP A 140 12.55 -7.17 3.14
CA ASP A 140 13.95 -6.77 3.18
C ASP A 140 14.34 -6.34 4.62
N PRO A 141 15.25 -7.08 5.29
CA PRO A 141 15.74 -6.73 6.62
C PRO A 141 16.46 -5.38 6.69
N GLU A 142 16.94 -4.87 5.56
CA GLU A 142 17.68 -3.61 5.45
C GLU A 142 16.82 -2.44 4.94
N ASP A 143 15.52 -2.64 4.70
CA ASP A 143 14.63 -1.57 4.23
C ASP A 143 14.51 -0.45 5.27
N ALA A 144 14.61 0.79 4.79
CA ALA A 144 14.57 1.97 5.66
C ALA A 144 13.24 2.14 6.41
N ASN A 145 12.15 1.56 5.90
CA ASN A 145 10.83 1.60 6.49
C ASN A 145 10.49 0.34 7.31
N ARG A 146 11.45 -0.58 7.50
CA ARG A 146 11.24 -1.81 8.28
C ARG A 146 10.85 -1.52 9.73
N GLY A 147 11.36 -0.43 10.30
CA GLY A 147 11.21 -0.15 11.73
C GLY A 147 11.82 -1.26 12.58
N SER A 148 11.29 -1.47 13.79
CA SER A 148 11.72 -2.55 14.69
C SER A 148 10.87 -3.82 14.58
N GLY A 149 10.10 -3.98 13.51
CA GLY A 149 9.21 -5.13 13.32
C GLY A 149 9.97 -6.42 13.00
N GLU A 150 9.50 -7.53 13.57
CA GLU A 150 10.06 -8.86 13.30
C GLU A 150 9.44 -9.50 12.04
N PHE A 151 8.23 -9.06 11.63
CA PHE A 151 7.51 -9.56 10.45
C PHE A 151 7.39 -11.10 10.42
N ALA A 152 7.06 -11.71 11.57
CA ALA A 152 6.95 -13.16 11.70
C ALA A 152 5.92 -13.79 10.75
N ALA A 153 4.82 -13.09 10.47
CA ALA A 153 3.81 -13.52 9.50
C ALA A 153 4.40 -13.64 8.08
N TRP A 154 5.28 -12.72 7.70
CA TRP A 154 5.99 -12.77 6.41
C TRP A 154 6.89 -14.01 6.33
N ALA A 155 7.76 -14.21 7.33
CA ALA A 155 8.66 -15.36 7.38
C ALA A 155 7.88 -16.70 7.37
N SER A 156 6.74 -16.78 8.07
CA SER A 156 5.89 -17.97 8.09
C SER A 156 5.24 -18.26 6.74
N ASN A 157 4.73 -17.23 6.04
CA ASN A 157 4.02 -17.40 4.78
C ASN A 157 4.95 -17.62 3.58
N PHE A 158 6.12 -16.97 3.57
CA PHE A 158 7.03 -16.95 2.43
C PHE A 158 8.37 -17.65 2.67
N GLY A 159 8.65 -18.11 3.89
CA GLY A 159 9.78 -18.98 4.21
C GLY A 159 11.11 -18.28 4.50
N GLY A 160 11.24 -16.99 4.20
CA GLY A 160 12.44 -16.22 4.51
C GLY A 160 12.39 -14.78 4.03
N PHE A 161 13.45 -14.05 4.38
CA PHE A 161 13.68 -12.67 4.01
C PHE A 161 14.68 -12.55 2.86
N LYS A 162 14.81 -11.34 2.32
CA LYS A 162 15.74 -11.04 1.24
C LYS A 162 17.17 -11.43 1.60
N GLY A 163 17.86 -12.06 0.65
CA GLY A 163 19.27 -12.46 0.79
C GLY A 163 19.50 -13.75 1.58
N GLU A 164 18.48 -14.31 2.24
CA GLU A 164 18.62 -15.61 2.90
C GLU A 164 18.61 -16.76 1.88
N VAL A 165 19.57 -17.68 2.02
CA VAL A 165 19.72 -18.84 1.13
C VAL A 165 19.74 -20.17 1.88
N THR A 166 19.31 -21.24 1.22
CA THR A 166 19.45 -22.63 1.68
C THR A 166 20.93 -23.08 1.64
N GLU A 167 21.24 -24.25 2.19
CA GLU A 167 22.59 -24.83 2.10
C GLU A 167 23.07 -25.02 0.65
N ASP A 168 22.13 -25.24 -0.28
CA ASP A 168 22.39 -25.38 -1.72
C ASP A 168 22.49 -24.03 -2.46
N GLY A 169 22.39 -22.91 -1.75
CA GLY A 169 22.51 -21.56 -2.32
C GLY A 169 21.26 -21.06 -3.06
N LEU A 170 20.09 -21.69 -2.85
CA LEU A 170 18.81 -21.22 -3.39
C LEU A 170 18.19 -20.19 -2.44
N ALA A 171 17.46 -19.20 -2.96
CA ALA A 171 16.70 -18.28 -2.12
C ALA A 171 15.74 -19.05 -1.20
N LYS A 172 15.70 -18.69 0.09
CA LYS A 172 14.75 -19.28 1.04
C LYS A 172 13.33 -18.78 0.82
N SER A 173 13.20 -17.49 0.49
CA SER A 173 11.90 -16.87 0.31
C SER A 173 11.25 -17.32 -1.00
N ALA A 174 9.96 -17.67 -0.94
CA ALA A 174 9.15 -17.89 -2.12
C ALA A 174 8.93 -16.58 -2.90
N TYR A 175 8.94 -15.45 -2.23
CA TYR A 175 8.85 -14.11 -2.81
C TYR A 175 10.24 -13.62 -3.24
N ASP A 176 10.33 -12.89 -4.36
CA ASP A 176 11.58 -12.37 -4.91
C ASP A 176 11.64 -10.83 -4.94
N GLY A 177 10.50 -10.17 -5.14
CA GLY A 177 10.47 -8.72 -5.18
C GLY A 177 9.19 -8.15 -5.78
N ILE A 178 9.16 -6.82 -5.87
CA ILE A 178 8.08 -6.05 -6.45
C ILE A 178 8.64 -4.93 -7.33
N GLU A 179 7.98 -4.70 -8.46
CA GLU A 179 8.29 -3.66 -9.41
C GLU A 179 7.11 -2.71 -9.58
N LYS A 180 7.42 -1.42 -9.75
CA LYS A 180 6.46 -0.42 -10.20
C LYS A 180 6.33 -0.50 -11.72
N VAL A 181 5.16 -0.89 -12.20
CA VAL A 181 4.86 -0.81 -13.65
C VAL A 181 4.40 0.61 -14.00
N ASN A 182 3.50 1.17 -13.18
CA ASN A 182 3.06 2.57 -13.22
C ASN A 182 2.48 2.96 -11.85
N ASP A 183 1.85 4.14 -11.72
CA ASP A 183 1.31 4.62 -10.43
C ASP A 183 0.19 3.75 -9.83
N PHE A 184 -0.50 2.95 -10.63
CA PHE A 184 -1.60 2.08 -10.19
C PHE A 184 -1.40 0.63 -10.63
N THR A 185 -0.20 0.22 -11.03
CA THR A 185 0.08 -1.18 -11.35
C THR A 185 1.41 -1.59 -10.73
N VAL A 186 1.38 -2.69 -9.99
CA VAL A 186 2.57 -3.35 -9.43
C VAL A 186 2.70 -4.76 -9.98
N LEU A 187 3.94 -5.22 -10.12
CA LEU A 187 4.28 -6.58 -10.52
C LEU A 187 5.08 -7.24 -9.39
N LEU A 188 4.57 -8.34 -8.85
CA LEU A 188 5.24 -9.12 -7.80
C LEU A 188 5.86 -10.37 -8.43
N HIS A 189 7.06 -10.70 -7.99
CA HIS A 189 7.85 -11.83 -8.48
C HIS A 189 8.01 -12.89 -7.41
N LEU A 190 7.95 -14.15 -7.82
CA LEU A 190 8.23 -15.32 -6.98
C LEU A 190 9.47 -16.07 -7.45
N ASN A 191 10.24 -16.59 -6.49
CA ASN A 191 11.33 -17.53 -6.71
C ASN A 191 10.82 -18.96 -6.90
N THR A 192 9.64 -19.28 -6.38
CA THR A 192 9.03 -20.61 -6.44
C THR A 192 7.53 -20.49 -6.63
N ILE A 193 6.95 -21.38 -7.46
CA ILE A 193 5.50 -21.44 -7.66
C ILE A 193 4.82 -21.71 -6.31
N ASP A 194 3.92 -20.82 -5.93
CA ASP A 194 3.13 -20.91 -4.71
C ASP A 194 1.63 -20.83 -5.04
N PRO A 195 0.94 -21.98 -5.16
CA PRO A 195 -0.48 -22.01 -5.50
C PRO A 195 -1.38 -21.26 -4.51
N ASP A 196 -0.93 -21.09 -3.27
CA ASP A 196 -1.66 -20.41 -2.21
C ASP A 196 -1.26 -18.94 -2.06
N PHE A 197 -0.39 -18.39 -2.93
CA PHE A 197 0.15 -17.03 -2.82
C PHE A 197 -0.94 -15.97 -2.60
N LEU A 198 -1.97 -15.97 -3.45
CA LEU A 198 -3.09 -15.04 -3.35
C LEU A 198 -3.88 -15.22 -2.05
N LYS A 199 -4.03 -16.45 -1.58
CA LYS A 199 -4.71 -16.75 -0.32
C LYS A 199 -3.89 -16.26 0.88
N LYS A 200 -2.57 -16.44 0.85
CA LYS A 200 -1.67 -15.90 1.87
C LYS A 200 -1.76 -14.38 1.95
N LEU A 201 -1.85 -13.67 0.82
CA LEU A 201 -2.05 -12.22 0.78
C LEU A 201 -3.40 -11.74 1.37
N THR A 202 -4.31 -12.64 1.73
CA THR A 202 -5.54 -12.29 2.48
C THR A 202 -5.32 -12.24 3.99
N ASP A 203 -4.15 -12.65 4.48
CA ASP A 203 -3.77 -12.51 5.89
C ASP A 203 -3.75 -11.01 6.27
N PRO A 204 -4.43 -10.60 7.35
CA PRO A 204 -4.44 -9.21 7.80
C PRO A 204 -3.05 -8.60 7.98
N ALA A 205 -2.03 -9.40 8.27
CA ALA A 205 -0.63 -8.94 8.35
C ALA A 205 -0.10 -8.32 7.05
N PHE A 206 -0.73 -8.61 5.91
CA PHE A 206 -0.37 -8.06 4.59
C PHE A 206 -1.33 -6.97 4.12
N SER A 207 -2.01 -6.31 5.06
CA SER A 207 -2.77 -5.10 4.75
C SER A 207 -1.85 -3.92 4.42
N ILE A 208 -2.27 -3.07 3.49
CA ILE A 208 -1.45 -1.93 3.04
C ILE A 208 -1.62 -0.76 4.02
N VAL A 209 -0.49 -0.27 4.54
CA VAL A 209 -0.44 0.89 5.45
C VAL A 209 0.19 2.08 4.72
N SER A 210 -0.34 3.30 4.95
CA SER A 210 0.31 4.52 4.46
C SER A 210 1.77 4.57 4.90
N PRO A 211 2.75 4.81 3.98
CA PRO A 211 4.16 4.85 4.36
C PRO A 211 4.50 5.90 5.41
N GLY A 212 3.77 7.02 5.40
CA GLY A 212 3.94 8.06 6.42
C GLY A 212 3.50 7.62 7.80
N ALA A 213 2.73 6.54 7.93
CA ALA A 213 2.04 6.12 9.15
C ALA A 213 2.56 4.81 9.74
N PHE A 214 3.64 4.22 9.21
CA PHE A 214 4.18 2.95 9.70
C PHE A 214 4.44 2.92 11.23
N GLU A 215 4.82 4.07 11.80
CA GLU A 215 5.07 4.23 13.24
C GLU A 215 3.89 4.83 14.02
N ARG A 216 2.83 5.28 13.34
CA ARG A 216 1.68 5.97 13.96
C ARG A 216 0.42 5.12 14.06
N GLY A 217 0.22 4.15 13.17
CA GLY A 217 -0.97 3.29 13.16
C GLY A 217 -2.25 3.99 12.69
N ASP A 218 -2.14 5.15 12.04
CA ASP A 218 -3.26 5.97 11.54
C ASP A 218 -3.39 5.94 10.00
N GLY A 219 -2.74 4.97 9.35
CA GLY A 219 -2.57 4.94 7.89
C GLY A 219 -3.37 3.85 7.18
N GLY A 220 -4.55 3.50 7.67
CA GLY A 220 -5.37 2.45 7.07
C GLY A 220 -6.21 2.90 5.87
N THR A 221 -6.89 1.95 5.23
CA THR A 221 -7.85 2.19 4.13
C THR A 221 -9.24 1.66 4.43
N GLY A 222 -9.45 1.10 5.62
CA GLY A 222 -10.69 0.42 6.01
C GLY A 222 -11.88 1.35 6.24
N PRO A 223 -13.07 0.77 6.42
CA PRO A 223 -14.33 1.50 6.63
C PRO A 223 -14.40 2.27 7.95
N TYR A 224 -13.58 1.90 8.92
CA TYR A 224 -13.40 2.63 10.17
C TYR A 224 -12.00 3.22 10.25
N ARG A 225 -11.85 4.30 11.01
CA ARG A 225 -10.54 4.82 11.44
C ARG A 225 -10.48 4.95 12.96
N PHE A 226 -9.26 4.95 13.49
CA PHE A 226 -9.03 5.19 14.91
C PHE A 226 -9.52 6.60 15.31
N SER A 227 -10.24 6.68 16.42
CA SER A 227 -10.75 7.94 16.98
C SER A 227 -10.13 8.23 18.35
N ALA A 228 -10.13 7.25 19.26
CA ALA A 228 -9.57 7.41 20.59
C ALA A 228 -9.15 6.08 21.23
N LEU A 229 -8.25 6.16 22.21
CA LEU A 229 -7.92 5.09 23.15
C LEU A 229 -8.18 5.61 24.57
N SER A 230 -8.94 4.85 25.35
CA SER A 230 -9.22 5.16 26.76
C SER A 230 -9.01 3.91 27.61
N GLY A 231 -7.89 3.85 28.32
CA GLY A 231 -7.48 2.61 28.99
C GLY A 231 -7.16 1.54 27.95
N SER A 232 -7.85 0.40 28.01
CA SER A 232 -7.76 -0.67 27.03
C SER A 232 -8.89 -0.67 26.01
N THR A 233 -9.74 0.36 25.98
CA THR A 233 -10.85 0.46 25.02
C THR A 233 -10.47 1.38 23.86
N VAL A 234 -10.54 0.84 22.64
CA VAL A 234 -10.37 1.56 21.39
C VAL A 234 -11.74 2.01 20.88
N THR A 235 -11.86 3.29 20.54
CA THR A 235 -13.00 3.86 19.84
C THR A 235 -12.64 4.06 18.36
N LEU A 236 -13.49 3.53 17.50
CA LEU A 236 -13.41 3.65 16.05
C LEU A 236 -14.60 4.47 15.53
N GLU A 237 -14.34 5.29 14.53
CA GLU A 237 -15.39 6.07 13.85
C GLU A 237 -15.46 5.72 12.35
N PRO A 238 -16.65 5.83 11.71
CA PRO A 238 -16.77 5.60 10.27
C PRO A 238 -15.86 6.54 9.47
N PHE A 239 -15.12 6.00 8.52
CA PHE A 239 -14.29 6.80 7.62
C PHE A 239 -15.11 7.25 6.41
N ALA A 240 -15.50 8.52 6.38
CA ALA A 240 -16.29 9.09 5.28
C ALA A 240 -15.58 9.03 3.91
N GLY A 241 -14.24 8.94 3.90
CA GLY A 241 -13.42 8.80 2.69
C GLY A 241 -13.26 7.37 2.19
N TYR A 242 -13.96 6.39 2.80
CA TYR A 242 -13.83 4.99 2.42
C TYR A 242 -14.25 4.76 0.95
N TRP A 243 -13.43 4.03 0.21
CA TRP A 243 -13.55 3.86 -1.23
C TRP A 243 -14.80 3.09 -1.67
N ASN A 244 -15.43 2.35 -0.76
CA ASN A 244 -16.71 1.69 -0.98
C ASN A 244 -17.82 2.38 -0.15
N PRO A 245 -18.48 3.42 -0.69
CA PRO A 245 -19.47 4.20 0.06
C PRO A 245 -20.63 3.38 0.61
N ALA A 246 -20.99 2.27 -0.05
CA ALA A 246 -22.09 1.40 0.36
C ALA A 246 -21.76 0.57 1.61
N ALA A 247 -20.49 0.47 1.99
CA ALA A 247 -20.01 -0.25 3.15
C ALA A 247 -19.51 0.69 4.27
N ILE A 248 -19.76 2.00 4.15
CA ILE A 248 -19.50 2.94 5.25
C ILE A 248 -20.45 2.63 6.41
N PRO A 249 -19.94 2.37 7.62
CA PRO A 249 -20.76 2.12 8.79
C PRO A 249 -21.57 3.36 9.18
N SER A 250 -22.77 3.16 9.71
CA SER A 250 -23.63 4.28 10.15
C SER A 250 -23.24 4.87 11.50
N GLU A 251 -22.52 4.09 12.33
CA GLU A 251 -22.17 4.45 13.70
C GLU A 251 -20.73 4.01 13.99
N GLY A 252 -20.10 4.70 14.94
CA GLY A 252 -18.81 4.28 15.50
C GLY A 252 -18.95 3.01 16.34
N MET A 253 -17.82 2.49 16.79
CA MET A 253 -17.77 1.32 17.66
C MET A 253 -16.70 1.46 18.73
N GLU A 254 -16.89 0.75 19.82
CA GLU A 254 -15.90 0.57 20.88
C GLU A 254 -15.53 -0.90 20.97
N ALA A 255 -14.24 -1.19 21.12
CA ALA A 255 -13.74 -2.55 21.25
C ALA A 255 -12.55 -2.59 22.22
N PRO A 256 -12.39 -3.67 22.99
CA PRO A 256 -11.20 -3.86 23.80
C PRO A 256 -9.97 -4.10 22.91
N LEU A 257 -8.81 -3.63 23.34
CA LEU A 257 -7.52 -3.88 22.70
C LEU A 257 -6.87 -5.21 23.14
N GLU A 258 -7.09 -5.58 24.41
CA GLU A 258 -6.57 -6.80 25.07
C GLU A 258 -7.67 -7.79 25.42
#